data_AF-A0A4V2YTH6-F1
#
_entry.id   AF-A0A4V2YTH6-F1
#
_cell.length_a   1.000
_cell.length_b   1.000
_cell.length_c   1.000
_cell.angle_alpha   90.00
_cell.angle_beta   90.00
_cell.angle_gamma   90.00
#
_symmetry.space_group_name_H-M   'P 1'
#
loop_
_entity.id
_entity.type
_entity.pdbx_description
1 polymer ?
#
loop_
_entity_poly.entity_id
_entity_poly.type
_entity_poly.pdbx_seq_one_letter_code
_entity_poly.pdbx_strand_id
1 'polypeptide(L)'
;MSSDDNTIGDDPLADGMALSLRLRHDFTVTDADRLLTVARRIYRELNPDTSADEAAGTVTCAADALFVILEHAGLFGDAADDRLSDHAAYGLAIGGWRAQIVLGEPAPLSPEPRSDCLRGDVFALPPRDHQA
;
A
#
# COMPACT_ATOMS: atom_id res chain seq x y z
N MET A 1 6.95 36.68 12.43
CA MET A 1 6.07 35.50 12.53
C MET A 1 5.72 35.13 11.10
N SER A 2 6.52 34.26 10.49
CA SER A 2 6.25 33.74 9.14
C SER A 2 5.63 32.38 9.35
N SER A 3 4.34 32.26 9.05
CA SER A 3 3.63 31.00 9.04
C SER A 3 4.03 30.25 7.76
N ASP A 4 5.19 29.60 7.80
CA ASP A 4 5.60 28.64 6.77
C ASP A 4 4.90 27.29 7.06
N ASP A 5 3.59 27.35 7.25
CA ASP A 5 2.67 26.21 7.44
C ASP A 5 2.06 25.84 6.08
N ASN A 6 2.92 25.79 5.05
CA ASN A 6 2.49 25.37 3.72
C ASN A 6 2.49 23.84 3.73
N THR A 7 1.35 23.24 4.05
CA THR A 7 1.19 21.78 4.01
C THR A 7 1.52 21.30 2.60
N ILE A 8 2.33 20.24 2.49
CA ILE A 8 2.60 19.61 1.20
C ILE A 8 1.26 19.18 0.60
N GLY A 9 0.93 19.71 -0.58
CA GLY A 9 -0.33 19.43 -1.27
C GLY A 9 -1.41 20.52 -1.18
N ASP A 10 -1.14 21.65 -0.52
CA ASP A 10 -2.07 22.80 -0.46
C ASP A 10 -2.03 23.70 -1.71
N ASP A 11 -1.22 23.35 -2.72
CA ASP A 11 -1.14 24.10 -3.98
C ASP A 11 -2.49 24.07 -4.74
N PRO A 12 -2.94 25.19 -5.34
CA PRO A 12 -4.14 25.20 -6.16
C PRO A 12 -4.05 24.21 -7.32
N LEU A 13 -5.14 23.50 -7.59
CA LEU A 13 -5.23 22.60 -8.74
C LEU A 13 -4.99 23.35 -10.06
N ALA A 14 -4.17 22.76 -10.94
CA ALA A 14 -3.86 23.30 -12.25
C ALA A 14 -3.85 22.19 -13.32
N ASP A 15 -4.27 22.53 -14.54
CA ASP A 15 -4.25 21.61 -15.67
C ASP A 15 -2.82 21.12 -15.95
N GLY A 16 -2.67 19.81 -16.20
CA GLY A 16 -1.37 19.19 -16.45
C GLY A 16 -0.50 18.96 -15.21
N MET A 17 -1.00 19.27 -14.00
CA MET A 17 -0.32 18.96 -12.75
C MET A 17 -0.16 17.43 -12.57
N ALA A 18 1.09 16.98 -12.44
CA ALA A 18 1.40 15.59 -12.13
C ALA A 18 1.41 15.39 -10.60
N LEU A 19 0.54 14.51 -10.12
CA LEU A 19 0.38 14.20 -8.70
C LEU A 19 0.82 12.76 -8.41
N SER A 20 1.45 12.56 -7.26
CA SER A 20 1.77 11.22 -6.74
C SER A 20 1.32 11.14 -5.29
N LEU A 21 0.52 10.13 -4.97
CA LEU A 21 0.11 9.80 -3.62
C LEU A 21 0.99 8.66 -3.10
N ARG A 22 1.67 8.87 -1.97
CA ARG A 22 2.38 7.81 -1.25
C ARG A 22 1.59 7.47 0.01
N LEU A 23 1.21 6.20 0.15
CA LEU A 23 0.56 5.67 1.34
C LEU A 23 1.49 4.66 2.01
N ARG A 24 1.53 4.66 3.35
CA ARG A 24 2.29 3.70 4.15
C ARG A 24 1.34 2.99 5.11
N HIS A 25 1.33 1.66 5.04
CA HIS A 25 0.65 0.80 5.97
C HIS A 25 1.65 -0.22 6.52
N ASP A 26 1.79 -0.26 7.83
CA ASP A 26 2.69 -1.19 8.50
C ASP A 26 1.88 -2.34 9.08
N PHE A 27 2.33 -3.56 8.80
CA PHE A 27 1.68 -4.79 9.22
C PHE A 27 2.63 -5.62 10.08
N THR A 28 2.08 -6.26 11.09
CA THR A 28 2.79 -7.28 11.88
C THR A 28 2.12 -8.62 11.66
N VAL A 29 2.88 -9.61 11.18
CA VAL A 29 2.38 -11.00 11.08
C VAL A 29 2.38 -11.60 12.48
N THR A 30 1.19 -11.84 13.03
CA THR A 30 1.03 -12.45 14.36
C THR A 30 0.89 -13.97 14.30
N ASP A 31 0.45 -14.51 13.16
CA ASP A 31 0.26 -15.93 12.90
C ASP A 31 0.39 -16.17 11.39
N ALA A 32 1.54 -16.70 10.97
CA ALA A 32 1.88 -16.85 9.55
C ALA A 32 1.04 -17.93 8.87
N ASP A 33 0.82 -19.07 9.54
CA ASP A 33 0.07 -20.19 8.95
C ASP A 33 -1.40 -19.81 8.75
N ARG A 34 -2.00 -19.14 9.73
CA ARG A 34 -3.37 -18.66 9.60
C ARG A 34 -3.49 -17.57 8.54
N LEU A 35 -2.52 -16.66 8.45
CA LEU A 35 -2.50 -15.62 7.41
C LEU A 35 -2.43 -16.24 6.00
N LEU A 36 -1.50 -17.19 5.77
CA LEU A 36 -1.40 -17.89 4.50
C LEU A 36 -2.66 -18.68 4.17
N THR A 37 -3.26 -19.35 5.16
CA THR A 37 -4.52 -20.09 4.97
C THR A 37 -5.64 -19.16 4.50
N VAL A 38 -5.79 -18.00 5.14
CA VAL A 38 -6.80 -17.01 4.76
C VAL A 38 -6.49 -16.41 3.39
N ALA A 39 -5.24 -16.03 3.12
CA ALA A 39 -4.86 -15.44 1.84
C ALA A 39 -5.07 -16.41 0.67
N ARG A 40 -4.76 -17.70 0.83
CA ARG A 40 -5.05 -18.74 -0.19
C ARG A 40 -6.53 -18.90 -0.45
N ARG A 41 -7.36 -18.81 0.59
CA ARG A 41 -8.81 -18.83 0.43
C ARG A 41 -9.28 -17.59 -0.36
N ILE A 42 -8.81 -16.40 0.01
CA ILE A 42 -9.15 -15.15 -0.68
C ILE A 42 -8.70 -15.20 -2.14
N TYR A 43 -7.51 -15.73 -2.42
CA TYR A 43 -7.00 -15.89 -3.79
C TYR A 43 -7.98 -16.69 -4.66
N ARG A 44 -8.58 -17.74 -4.11
CA ARG A 44 -9.60 -18.54 -4.80
C ARG A 44 -10.96 -17.85 -4.90
N GLU A 45 -11.28 -16.96 -3.97
CA GLU A 45 -12.47 -16.11 -4.07
C GLU A 45 -12.31 -15.10 -5.23
N LEU A 46 -11.09 -14.55 -5.43
CA LEU A 46 -10.75 -13.71 -6.57
C LEU A 46 -10.58 -14.49 -7.88
N ASN A 47 -10.17 -15.76 -7.81
CA ASN A 47 -9.91 -16.62 -8.96
C ASN A 47 -10.71 -17.93 -8.85
N PRO A 48 -12.01 -17.94 -9.19
CA PRO A 48 -12.92 -19.05 -8.91
C PRO A 48 -12.51 -20.40 -9.51
N ASP A 49 -11.79 -20.38 -10.63
CA ASP A 49 -11.33 -21.58 -11.34
C ASP A 49 -10.05 -22.20 -10.73
N THR A 50 -9.45 -21.55 -9.73
CA THR A 50 -8.21 -22.02 -9.10
C THR A 50 -8.49 -23.10 -8.05
N SER A 51 -7.76 -24.21 -8.16
CA SER A 51 -7.76 -25.29 -7.17
C SER A 51 -7.08 -24.89 -5.85
N ALA A 52 -7.26 -25.70 -4.80
CA ALA A 52 -6.59 -25.47 -3.52
C ALA A 52 -5.06 -25.61 -3.62
N ASP A 53 -4.58 -26.56 -4.41
CA ASP A 53 -3.15 -26.84 -4.57
C ASP A 53 -2.45 -25.73 -5.36
N GLU A 54 -3.09 -25.23 -6.42
CA GLU A 54 -2.60 -24.06 -7.17
C GLU A 54 -2.53 -22.82 -6.27
N ALA A 55 -3.60 -22.53 -5.51
CA ALA A 55 -3.58 -21.41 -4.57
C ALA A 55 -2.47 -21.54 -3.53
N ALA A 56 -2.20 -22.75 -3.05
CA ALA A 56 -1.11 -23.01 -2.11
C ALA A 56 0.28 -22.79 -2.73
N GLY A 57 0.44 -23.10 -4.03
CA GLY A 57 1.66 -22.85 -4.80
C GLY A 57 1.85 -21.39 -5.22
N THR A 58 0.77 -20.62 -5.36
CA THR A 58 0.83 -19.19 -5.69
C THR A 58 1.06 -18.32 -4.46
N VAL A 59 0.35 -18.58 -3.37
CA VAL A 59 0.44 -17.78 -2.14
C VAL A 59 1.37 -18.46 -1.15
N THR A 60 2.63 -18.06 -1.19
CA THR A 60 3.73 -18.74 -0.48
C THR A 60 4.48 -17.85 0.50
N CYS A 61 4.43 -16.53 0.31
CA CYS A 61 5.17 -15.59 1.13
C CYS A 61 4.30 -14.43 1.62
N ALA A 62 4.89 -13.56 2.46
CA ALA A 62 4.22 -12.39 2.99
C ALA A 62 3.75 -11.42 1.88
N ALA A 63 4.52 -11.31 0.80
CA ALA A 63 4.16 -10.44 -0.32
C ALA A 63 2.91 -10.95 -1.03
N ASP A 64 2.87 -12.23 -1.41
CA ASP A 64 1.69 -12.82 -2.04
C ASP A 64 0.46 -12.68 -1.13
N ALA A 65 0.62 -13.00 0.16
CA ALA A 65 -0.48 -12.94 1.11
C ALA A 65 -1.04 -11.52 1.27
N LEU A 66 -0.17 -10.52 1.46
CA LEU A 66 -0.58 -9.13 1.57
C LEU A 66 -1.19 -8.64 0.25
N PHE A 67 -0.61 -9.01 -0.89
CA PHE A 67 -1.13 -8.53 -2.16
C PHE A 67 -2.56 -9.02 -2.42
N VAL A 68 -2.80 -10.32 -2.21
CA VAL A 68 -4.13 -10.90 -2.36
C VAL A 68 -5.15 -10.28 -1.39
N ILE A 69 -4.77 -10.05 -0.14
CA ILE A 69 -5.68 -9.48 0.88
C ILE A 69 -6.07 -8.04 0.51
N LEU A 70 -5.10 -7.23 0.09
CA LEU A 70 -5.33 -5.82 -0.20
C LEU A 70 -6.05 -5.61 -1.55
N GLU A 71 -5.81 -6.48 -2.53
CA GLU A 71 -6.59 -6.52 -3.77
C GLU A 71 -8.05 -6.87 -3.49
N HIS A 72 -8.30 -7.90 -2.68
CA HIS A 72 -9.66 -8.25 -2.25
C HIS A 72 -10.34 -7.13 -1.46
N ALA A 73 -9.57 -6.35 -0.69
CA ALA A 73 -10.07 -5.15 0.00
C ALA A 73 -10.34 -3.97 -0.96
N GLY A 74 -9.95 -4.07 -2.24
CA GLY A 74 -10.11 -3.04 -3.24
C GLY A 74 -9.18 -1.84 -3.06
N LEU A 75 -8.00 -2.05 -2.47
CA LEU A 75 -7.01 -1.00 -2.24
C LEU A 75 -6.00 -0.84 -3.39
N PHE A 76 -5.83 -1.86 -4.23
CA PHE A 76 -5.16 -1.78 -5.54
C PHE A 76 -5.67 -2.94 -6.42
N GLY A 77 -5.16 -3.01 -7.65
CA GLY A 77 -5.54 -4.01 -8.66
C GLY A 77 -6.67 -3.51 -9.53
N ASP A 78 -7.09 -4.34 -10.49
CA ASP A 78 -8.00 -3.93 -11.57
C ASP A 78 -9.29 -3.28 -11.05
N ALA A 79 -9.89 -3.82 -9.99
CA ALA A 79 -11.11 -3.25 -9.40
C ALA A 79 -10.91 -1.85 -8.78
N ALA A 80 -9.72 -1.56 -8.25
CA ALA A 80 -9.40 -0.22 -7.74
C ALA A 80 -9.09 0.73 -8.92
N ASP A 81 -8.33 0.25 -9.90
CA ASP A 81 -7.95 1.01 -11.10
C ASP A 81 -9.18 1.39 -11.94
N ASP A 82 -10.16 0.48 -12.08
CA ASP A 82 -11.44 0.75 -12.75
C ASP A 82 -12.23 1.86 -12.06
N ARG A 83 -12.38 1.78 -10.72
CA ARG A 83 -13.07 2.80 -9.92
C ARG A 83 -12.39 4.16 -10.02
N LEU A 84 -11.06 4.18 -10.07
CA LEU A 84 -10.30 5.41 -10.25
C LEU A 84 -10.44 5.96 -11.68
N SER A 85 -10.47 5.06 -12.67
CA SER A 85 -10.62 5.41 -14.08
C SER A 85 -11.97 6.04 -14.40
N ASP A 86 -13.02 5.72 -13.64
CA ASP A 86 -14.32 6.42 -13.74
C ASP A 86 -14.18 7.95 -13.52
N HIS A 87 -13.15 8.40 -12.80
CA HIS A 87 -12.87 9.82 -12.59
C HIS A 87 -12.18 10.51 -13.76
N ALA A 88 -11.78 9.79 -14.81
CA ALA A 88 -11.29 10.39 -16.05
C ALA A 88 -12.34 11.32 -16.68
N ALA A 89 -13.63 10.99 -16.55
CA ALA A 89 -14.72 11.85 -16.98
C ALA A 89 -14.80 13.20 -16.23
N TYR A 90 -14.17 13.27 -15.05
CA TYR A 90 -14.11 14.46 -14.19
C TYR A 90 -12.74 15.16 -14.24
N GLY A 91 -11.87 14.79 -15.19
CA GLY A 91 -10.57 15.43 -15.40
C GLY A 91 -9.40 14.81 -14.63
N LEU A 92 -9.58 13.65 -13.99
CA LEU A 92 -8.49 12.92 -13.33
C LEU A 92 -7.94 11.82 -14.24
N ALA A 93 -6.77 12.05 -14.84
CA ALA A 93 -6.05 11.01 -15.57
C ALA A 93 -5.28 10.10 -14.60
N ILE A 94 -5.47 8.78 -14.69
CA ILE A 94 -4.78 7.81 -13.86
C ILE A 94 -3.43 7.45 -14.51
N GLY A 95 -2.35 7.60 -13.72
CA GLY A 95 -1.02 7.15 -14.09
C GLY A 95 -0.79 5.66 -13.78
N GLY A 96 0.47 5.24 -13.69
CA GLY A 96 0.82 3.92 -13.17
C GLY A 96 0.90 3.91 -11.64
N TRP A 97 0.80 2.73 -11.04
CA TRP A 97 1.02 2.53 -9.61
C TRP A 97 2.24 1.64 -9.34
N ARG A 98 2.78 1.73 -8.12
CA ARG A 98 3.87 0.89 -7.63
C ARG A 98 3.65 0.61 -6.16
N ALA A 99 3.64 -0.67 -5.78
CA ALA A 99 3.74 -1.08 -4.39
C ALA A 99 5.13 -1.63 -4.06
N GLN A 100 5.50 -1.51 -2.79
CA GLN A 100 6.72 -2.09 -2.24
C GLN A 100 6.42 -2.65 -0.85
N ILE A 101 6.94 -3.84 -0.58
CA ILE A 101 6.91 -4.43 0.75
C ILE A 101 8.32 -4.37 1.32
N VAL A 102 8.44 -3.82 2.53
CA VAL A 102 9.69 -3.73 3.29
C VAL A 102 9.62 -4.77 4.40
N LEU A 103 10.48 -5.78 4.34
CA LEU A 103 10.57 -6.79 5.40
C LEU A 103 11.45 -6.26 6.54
N GLY A 104 10.99 -6.43 7.78
CA GLY A 104 11.73 -5.97 8.96
C GLY A 104 11.89 -4.46 9.00
N GLU A 105 10.79 -3.72 8.75
CA GLU A 105 10.75 -2.26 8.80
C GLU A 105 11.41 -1.74 10.10
N PRO A 106 12.53 -0.99 10.01
CA PRO A 106 13.31 -0.58 11.18
C PRO A 106 12.60 0.43 12.08
N ALA A 107 11.64 1.19 11.55
CA ALA A 107 10.88 2.17 12.30
C ALA A 107 9.37 1.99 12.03
N PRO A 108 8.75 0.91 12.54
CA PRO A 108 7.35 0.63 12.24
C PRO A 108 6.44 1.70 12.83
N LEU A 109 5.40 2.08 12.09
CA LEU A 109 4.34 2.97 12.55
C LEU A 109 3.67 2.36 13.78
N SER A 110 3.63 3.12 14.88
CA SER A 110 2.97 2.67 16.10
C SER A 110 1.46 2.93 16.02
N PRO A 111 0.60 1.97 16.41
CA PRO A 111 -0.83 2.23 16.56
C PRO A 111 -1.14 3.20 17.71
N GLU A 112 -0.19 3.41 18.64
CA GLU A 112 -0.33 4.32 19.78
C GLU A 112 0.91 5.23 20.00
N PRO A 113 0.72 6.50 20.39
CA PRO A 113 -0.52 7.25 20.35
C PRO A 113 -0.89 7.56 18.89
N ARG A 114 -2.18 7.48 18.58
CA ARG A 114 -2.77 7.62 17.24
C ARG A 114 -2.10 8.72 16.42
N SER A 115 -1.86 8.38 15.14
CA SER A 115 -1.46 9.30 14.07
C SER A 115 -0.09 9.95 14.28
N ASP A 116 0.95 9.19 13.99
CA ASP A 116 2.31 9.72 13.78
C ASP A 116 2.45 10.36 12.38
N CYS A 117 1.40 11.06 11.92
CA CYS A 117 1.34 11.73 10.63
C CYS A 117 2.29 12.95 10.55
N LEU A 118 3.00 13.26 11.65
CA LEU A 118 3.82 14.46 11.82
C LEU A 118 5.29 14.16 12.13
N ARG A 119 5.74 12.89 12.13
CA ARG A 119 7.17 12.56 12.31
C ARG A 119 7.92 12.57 10.98
N GLY A 120 8.47 13.73 10.61
CA GLY A 120 9.42 13.85 9.49
C GLY A 120 8.90 13.26 8.17
N ASP A 121 9.80 12.97 7.24
CA ASP A 121 9.43 12.18 6.06
C ASP A 121 9.37 10.70 6.44
N VAL A 122 8.16 10.21 6.74
CA VAL A 122 7.89 8.79 7.06
C VAL A 122 8.20 7.83 5.89
N PHE A 123 8.55 8.37 4.73
CA PHE A 123 9.02 7.62 3.57
C PHE A 123 10.53 7.73 3.33
N ALA A 124 11.25 8.55 4.10
CA ALA A 124 12.70 8.61 4.05
C ALA A 124 13.28 7.37 4.73
N LEU A 125 14.19 6.68 4.03
CA LEU A 125 15.00 5.63 4.66
C LEU A 125 15.92 6.28 5.72
N PRO A 126 16.13 5.65 6.89
CA PRO A 126 17.14 6.14 7.82
C PRO A 126 18.51 6.21 7.11
N PRO A 127 19.39 7.17 7.48
CA PRO A 127 20.74 7.22 6.94
C PRO A 127 21.38 5.85 7.11
N ARG A 128 22.00 5.33 6.05
CA ARG A 128 22.84 4.14 6.18
C ARG A 128 24.00 4.55 7.07
N ASP A 129 23.96 4.18 8.34
CA ASP A 129 25.17 4.16 9.15
C ASP A 129 26.14 3.24 8.40
N HIS A 130 27.21 3.84 7.89
CA HIS A 130 28.35 3.07 7.40
C HIS A 130 28.85 2.27 8.60
N GLN A 131 28.50 0.99 8.63
CA GLN A 131 29.08 0.04 9.55
C GLN A 131 30.59 0.00 9.26
N ALA A 132 31.36 0.55 10.20
CA ALA A 132 32.81 0.46 10.26
C ALA A 132 33.26 -0.91 10.77
#